data_AF-A0A7D5C3P8-F1
#
_entry.id   AF-A0A7D5C3P8-F1
#
_cell.length_a   1.000
_cell.length_b   1.000
_cell.length_c   1.000
_cell.angle_alpha   90.00
_cell.angle_beta   90.00
_cell.angle_gamma   90.00
#
_symmetry.space_group_name_H-M   'P 1'
#
loop_
_entity.id
_entity.type
_entity.pdbx_description
1 polymer ?
#
loop_
_entity_poly.entity_id
_entity_poly.type
_entity_poly.pdbx_seq_one_letter_code
_entity_poly.pdbx_strand_id
1 'polypeptide(L)'
;RNWSGDATLAEVERAPKAKLNLIHCYRSMNYICRHMEETYGIPWMEYNFFGPSQIEASLRNIAKHFGPDIEGKTEKVIAKYKPFVEAVTNKYRPRLEGKRVMLYVGGLRPRHVITAYEDLGMEIVGTGYEFAHSDDYQRTGHTS
;
A
#
# COMPACT_ATOMS: atom_id res chain seq x y z
N ARG A 1 -14.00 -5.05 -0.48
CA ARG A 1 -14.66 -4.70 -1.75
C ARG A 1 -13.89 -3.55 -2.36
N ASN A 2 -13.86 -3.45 -3.69
CA ASN A 2 -12.94 -2.56 -4.40
C ASN A 2 -13.60 -1.26 -4.81
N TRP A 3 -12.80 -0.20 -4.92
CA TRP A 3 -13.18 1.11 -5.42
C TRP A 3 -12.05 1.62 -6.35
N SER A 4 -12.24 1.76 -7.67
CA SER A 4 -13.34 1.25 -8.52
C SER A 4 -12.91 0.11 -9.45
N GLY A 5 -11.65 -0.35 -9.38
CA GLY A 5 -11.16 -1.45 -10.20
C GLY A 5 -11.98 -2.72 -9.96
N ASP A 6 -12.65 -3.19 -11.01
CA ASP A 6 -13.54 -4.36 -11.01
C ASP A 6 -14.74 -4.25 -10.04
N ALA A 7 -15.17 -3.03 -9.73
CA ALA A 7 -16.30 -2.78 -8.83
C ALA A 7 -17.64 -2.68 -9.57
N THR A 8 -18.70 -3.22 -8.97
CA THR A 8 -20.09 -3.00 -9.40
C THR A 8 -20.72 -1.84 -8.63
N LEU A 9 -21.76 -1.21 -9.21
CA LEU A 9 -22.51 -0.15 -8.52
C LEU A 9 -23.05 -0.62 -7.17
N ALA A 10 -23.60 -1.84 -7.11
CA ALA A 10 -24.11 -2.41 -5.88
C ALA A 10 -23.04 -2.62 -4.80
N GLU A 11 -21.75 -2.76 -5.16
CA GLU A 11 -20.67 -2.82 -4.17
C GLU A 11 -20.30 -1.44 -3.62
N VAL A 12 -20.34 -0.42 -4.47
CA VAL A 12 -20.15 0.99 -4.12
C VAL A 12 -21.25 1.44 -3.14
N GLU A 13 -22.52 1.19 -3.48
CA GLU A 13 -23.68 1.54 -2.63
C GLU A 13 -23.67 0.84 -1.26
N ARG A 14 -22.99 -0.30 -1.16
CA ARG A 14 -22.87 -1.07 0.09
C ARG A 14 -21.62 -0.70 0.91
N ALA A 15 -20.75 0.18 0.42
CA ALA A 15 -19.54 0.59 1.15
C ALA A 15 -19.81 1.22 2.53
N PRO A 16 -20.91 1.97 2.76
CA PRO A 16 -21.26 2.48 4.09
C PRO A 16 -21.55 1.39 5.14
N LYS A 17 -21.55 0.10 4.77
CA LYS A 17 -21.68 -1.03 5.70
C LYS A 17 -20.33 -1.64 6.12
N ALA A 18 -19.21 -1.12 5.62
CA ALA A 18 -17.88 -1.60 5.96
C ALA A 18 -17.53 -1.28 7.42
N LYS A 19 -16.60 -2.05 7.99
CA LYS A 19 -16.04 -1.82 9.34
C LYS A 19 -14.73 -1.02 9.33
N LEU A 20 -14.06 -1.00 8.18
CA LEU A 20 -12.79 -0.32 7.95
C LEU A 20 -12.63 -0.09 6.45
N ASN A 21 -12.25 1.13 6.06
CA ASN A 21 -11.87 1.45 4.69
C ASN A 21 -10.35 1.36 4.53
N LEU A 22 -9.90 0.50 3.61
CA LEU A 22 -8.49 0.38 3.25
C LEU A 22 -8.23 1.25 2.03
N ILE A 23 -7.48 2.34 2.20
CA ILE A 23 -7.16 3.26 1.11
C ILE A 23 -5.73 3.02 0.61
N HIS A 24 -5.62 2.53 -0.62
CA HIS A 24 -4.32 2.41 -1.29
C HIS A 24 -3.91 3.75 -1.88
N CYS A 25 -4.75 4.32 -2.76
CA CYS A 25 -4.48 5.62 -3.36
C CYS A 25 -5.05 6.76 -2.53
N TYR A 26 -4.25 7.27 -1.59
CA TYR A 26 -4.61 8.44 -0.79
C TYR A 26 -5.04 9.62 -1.66
N ARG A 27 -4.24 9.99 -2.68
CA ARG A 27 -4.50 11.17 -3.51
C ARG A 27 -5.88 11.18 -4.17
N SER A 28 -6.36 10.02 -4.65
CA SER A 28 -7.58 9.96 -5.45
C SER A 28 -8.85 9.64 -4.66
N MET A 29 -8.74 9.18 -3.41
CA MET A 29 -9.90 8.70 -2.64
C MET A 29 -9.94 9.22 -1.19
N ASN A 30 -9.01 10.06 -0.75
CA ASN A 30 -9.02 10.57 0.64
C ASN A 30 -10.34 11.29 0.98
N TYR A 31 -10.94 12.02 0.04
CA TYR A 31 -12.16 12.78 0.26
C TYR A 31 -13.34 11.87 0.63
N ILE A 32 -13.50 10.73 -0.04
CA ILE A 32 -14.60 9.81 0.24
C ILE A 32 -14.35 9.03 1.52
N CYS A 33 -13.09 8.73 1.86
CA CYS A 33 -12.75 8.13 3.15
C CYS A 33 -13.08 9.07 4.31
N ARG A 34 -12.72 10.34 4.23
CA ARG A 34 -13.09 11.36 5.24
C ARG A 34 -14.60 11.53 5.33
N HIS A 35 -15.29 11.62 4.20
CA HIS A 35 -16.75 11.72 4.19
C HIS A 35 -17.42 10.49 4.84
N MET A 36 -16.93 9.28 4.56
CA MET A 36 -17.44 8.05 5.18
C MET A 36 -17.16 7.97 6.69
N GLU A 37 -16.03 8.50 7.14
CA GLU A 37 -15.71 8.62 8.56
C GLU A 37 -16.64 9.62 9.26
N GLU A 38 -16.81 10.82 8.70
CA GLU A 38 -17.67 11.87 9.25
C GLU A 38 -19.16 11.49 9.26
N THR A 39 -19.63 10.85 8.18
CA THR A 39 -21.07 10.58 7.97
C THR A 39 -21.53 9.26 8.56
N TYR A 40 -20.68 8.22 8.51
CA TYR A 40 -21.03 6.86 8.90
C TYR A 40 -20.17 6.31 10.05
N GLY A 41 -19.18 7.08 10.54
CA GLY A 41 -18.28 6.63 11.60
C GLY A 41 -17.33 5.51 11.16
N ILE A 42 -17.10 5.34 9.86
CA ILE A 42 -16.27 4.25 9.34
C ILE A 42 -14.80 4.70 9.30
N PRO A 43 -13.92 4.11 10.13
CA PRO A 43 -12.50 4.47 10.13
C PRO A 43 -11.85 4.08 8.80
N TRP A 44 -10.74 4.73 8.48
CA TRP A 44 -9.93 4.39 7.31
C TRP A 44 -8.44 4.35 7.66
N MET A 45 -7.67 3.59 6.88
CA MET A 45 -6.22 3.54 7.02
C MET A 45 -5.54 3.43 5.66
N GLU A 46 -4.39 4.09 5.51
CA GLU A 46 -3.50 3.92 4.37
C GLU A 46 -2.80 2.55 4.44
N TYR A 47 -2.61 1.90 3.29
CA TYR A 47 -1.83 0.68 3.17
C TYR A 47 -1.05 0.62 1.86
N ASN A 48 0.01 -0.18 1.81
CA ASN A 48 0.86 -0.30 0.64
C ASN A 48 1.16 -1.77 0.30
N PHE A 49 0.68 -2.22 -0.86
CA PHE A 49 0.95 -3.55 -1.40
C PHE A 49 1.99 -3.58 -2.53
N PHE A 50 2.99 -2.70 -2.50
CA PHE A 50 4.17 -2.78 -3.36
C PHE A 50 5.39 -3.28 -2.59
N GLY A 51 5.91 -4.43 -2.99
CA GLY A 51 7.09 -5.06 -2.37
C GLY A 51 6.71 -5.90 -1.14
N PRO A 52 7.39 -7.03 -0.92
CA PRO A 52 7.09 -7.93 0.20
C PRO A 52 7.14 -7.22 1.56
N SER A 53 8.11 -6.33 1.79
CA SER A 53 8.27 -5.67 3.09
C SER A 53 7.05 -4.82 3.47
N GLN A 54 6.53 -4.04 2.51
CA GLN A 54 5.34 -3.22 2.74
C GLN A 54 4.05 -4.04 2.76
N ILE A 55 3.96 -5.10 1.95
CA ILE A 55 2.82 -6.02 1.99
C ILE A 55 2.69 -6.65 3.38
N GLU A 56 3.78 -7.17 3.93
CA GLU A 56 3.78 -7.79 5.26
C GLU A 56 3.40 -6.78 6.35
N ALA A 57 4.01 -5.59 6.34
CA ALA A 57 3.70 -4.53 7.29
C ALA A 57 2.22 -4.10 7.22
N SER A 58 1.71 -3.91 5.99
CA SER A 58 0.31 -3.56 5.75
C SER A 58 -0.65 -4.64 6.21
N LEU A 59 -0.39 -5.91 5.88
CA LEU A 59 -1.22 -7.03 6.32
C LEU A 59 -1.29 -7.12 7.86
N ARG A 60 -0.15 -6.99 8.54
CA ARG A 60 -0.08 -6.97 10.01
C ARG A 60 -0.85 -5.80 10.60
N ASN A 61 -0.69 -4.59 10.05
CA ASN A 61 -1.40 -3.41 10.53
C ASN A 61 -2.91 -3.53 10.33
N ILE A 62 -3.36 -4.03 9.18
CA ILE A 62 -4.78 -4.31 8.92
C ILE A 62 -5.32 -5.33 9.93
N ALA A 63 -4.58 -6.41 10.18
CA ALA A 63 -5.03 -7.50 11.05
C ALA A 63 -5.30 -7.04 12.50
N LYS A 64 -4.49 -6.10 13.02
CA LYS A 64 -4.66 -5.53 14.37
C LYS A 64 -6.04 -4.89 14.59
N HIS A 65 -6.71 -4.42 13.54
CA HIS A 65 -8.06 -3.87 13.65
C HIS A 65 -9.15 -4.93 13.88
N PHE A 66 -8.85 -6.21 13.66
CA PHE A 66 -9.82 -7.30 13.74
C PHE A 66 -9.49 -8.35 14.82
N GLY A 67 -8.35 -8.22 15.48
CA GLY A 67 -7.97 -9.01 16.65
C GLY A 67 -7.23 -10.32 16.37
N PRO A 68 -6.93 -11.10 17.43
CA PRO A 68 -5.94 -12.19 17.40
C PRO A 68 -6.21 -13.28 16.36
N ASP A 69 -7.49 -13.59 16.08
CA ASP A 69 -7.87 -14.59 15.08
C ASP A 69 -7.44 -14.19 13.67
N ILE A 70 -7.58 -12.91 13.33
CA ILE A 70 -7.17 -12.39 12.02
C ILE A 70 -5.65 -12.22 11.98
N GLU A 71 -5.02 -11.80 13.07
CA GLU A 71 -3.55 -11.75 13.18
C GLU A 71 -2.92 -13.13 12.94
N GLY A 72 -3.45 -14.19 13.57
CA GLY A 72 -2.97 -15.56 13.36
C GLY A 72 -3.17 -16.06 11.93
N LYS A 73 -4.24 -15.65 11.24
CA LYS A 73 -4.46 -15.96 9.82
C LYS A 73 -3.49 -15.18 8.92
N THR A 74 -3.21 -13.93 9.27
CA THR A 74 -2.25 -13.08 8.54
C THR A 74 -0.86 -13.69 8.54
N GLU A 75 -0.35 -14.16 9.68
CA GLU A 75 0.97 -14.81 9.72
C GLU A 75 1.01 -16.11 8.91
N LYS A 76 -0.09 -16.88 8.86
CA LYS A 76 -0.20 -18.06 7.98
C LYS A 76 -0.11 -17.67 6.50
N VAL A 77 -0.73 -16.57 6.09
CA VAL A 77 -0.64 -16.06 4.72
C VAL A 77 0.78 -15.61 4.40
N ILE A 78 1.42 -14.83 5.28
CA ILE A 78 2.80 -14.38 5.10
C ILE A 78 3.74 -15.59 4.95
N ALA A 79 3.64 -16.57 5.85
CA ALA A 79 4.44 -17.80 5.80
C ALA A 79 4.18 -18.60 4.51
N LYS A 80 2.94 -18.66 4.03
CA LYS A 80 2.58 -19.36 2.78
C LYS A 80 3.28 -18.74 1.56
N TYR A 81 3.39 -17.42 1.49
CA TYR A 81 3.97 -16.72 0.33
C TYR A 81 5.48 -16.46 0.45
N LYS A 82 6.06 -16.60 1.64
CA LYS A 82 7.48 -16.38 1.89
C LYS A 82 8.41 -17.13 0.90
N PRO A 83 8.22 -18.44 0.61
CA PRO A 83 9.09 -19.13 -0.35
C PRO A 83 9.02 -18.57 -1.78
N PHE A 84 7.85 -18.06 -2.19
CA PHE A 84 7.69 -17.42 -3.50
C PHE A 84 8.45 -16.09 -3.55
N VAL A 85 8.30 -15.26 -2.51
CA VAL A 85 9.03 -14.00 -2.37
C VAL A 85 10.53 -14.25 -2.39
N GLU A 86 11.03 -15.19 -1.58
CA GLU A 86 12.44 -15.55 -1.52
C GLU A 86 12.96 -16.03 -2.87
N ALA A 87 12.21 -16.85 -3.60
CA ALA A 87 12.60 -17.31 -4.93
C ALA A 87 12.73 -16.14 -5.93
N VAL A 88 11.81 -15.17 -5.90
CA VAL A 88 11.87 -13.96 -6.74
C VAL A 88 13.09 -13.11 -6.32
N THR A 89 13.23 -12.81 -5.03
CA THR A 89 14.34 -11.99 -4.52
C THR A 89 15.69 -12.60 -4.85
N ASN A 90 15.90 -13.90 -4.56
CA ASN A 90 17.16 -14.60 -4.84
C ASN A 90 17.51 -14.62 -6.32
N LYS A 91 16.52 -14.64 -7.21
CA LYS A 91 16.73 -14.63 -8.65
C LYS A 91 17.08 -13.24 -9.20
N TYR A 92 16.43 -12.20 -8.70
CA TYR A 92 16.48 -10.86 -9.31
C TYR A 92 17.36 -9.86 -8.56
N ARG A 93 17.43 -9.91 -7.22
CA ARG A 93 18.22 -8.98 -6.42
C ARG A 93 19.70 -8.95 -6.83
N PRO A 94 20.42 -10.08 -7.03
CA PRO A 94 21.82 -10.03 -7.46
C PRO A 94 22.06 -9.35 -8.82
N ARG A 95 21.01 -9.19 -9.64
CA ARG A 95 21.08 -8.53 -10.96
C ARG A 95 20.83 -7.01 -10.86
N LEU A 96 20.24 -6.57 -9.75
CA LEU A 96 19.70 -5.24 -9.55
C LEU A 96 20.39 -4.49 -8.39
N GLU A 97 21.15 -5.19 -7.55
CA GLU A 97 21.86 -4.60 -6.42
C GLU A 97 22.69 -3.38 -6.85
N GLY A 98 22.53 -2.28 -6.13
CA GLY A 98 23.23 -1.01 -6.35
C GLY A 98 22.77 -0.23 -7.60
N LYS A 99 21.77 -0.69 -8.34
CA LYS A 99 21.22 0.09 -9.46
C LYS A 99 20.43 1.28 -8.95
N ARG A 100 20.62 2.42 -9.59
CA ARG A 100 19.99 3.70 -9.24
C ARG A 100 18.75 3.94 -10.10
N VAL A 101 17.68 4.44 -9.48
CA VAL A 101 16.37 4.65 -10.13
C VAL A 101 15.88 6.07 -9.87
N MET A 102 15.30 6.68 -10.91
CA MET A 102 14.52 7.91 -10.79
C MET A 102 13.06 7.64 -11.11
N LEU A 103 12.15 8.23 -10.33
CA LEU A 103 10.71 8.05 -10.46
C LEU A 103 10.02 9.38 -10.76
N TYR A 104 9.14 9.40 -11.77
CA TYR A 104 8.25 10.53 -12.03
C TYR A 104 6.92 9.98 -12.54
N VAL A 105 5.86 10.12 -11.73
CA VAL A 105 4.51 9.57 -11.99
C VAL A 105 3.47 10.53 -11.38
N GLY A 106 2.18 10.22 -11.47
CA GLY A 106 1.05 11.00 -10.91
C GLY A 106 1.14 11.42 -9.44
N GLY A 107 0.32 10.81 -8.56
CA GLY A 107 0.09 11.35 -7.20
C GLY A 107 0.31 10.39 -6.03
N LEU A 108 0.73 9.14 -6.28
CA LEU A 108 0.86 8.11 -5.25
C LEU A 108 2.11 7.26 -5.43
N ARG A 109 2.23 6.65 -6.61
CA ARG A 109 3.27 5.67 -6.93
C ARG A 109 4.70 6.17 -6.68
N PRO A 110 5.07 7.44 -6.89
CA PRO A 110 6.46 7.89 -6.68
C PRO A 110 7.00 7.66 -5.26
N ARG A 111 6.16 7.59 -4.22
CA ARG A 111 6.55 7.09 -2.88
C ARG A 111 6.22 5.61 -2.65
N HIS A 112 5.08 5.14 -3.16
CA HIS A 112 4.56 3.82 -2.81
C HIS A 112 5.40 2.66 -3.34
N VAL A 113 6.15 2.86 -4.42
CA VAL A 113 6.96 1.77 -5.00
C VAL A 113 8.40 1.72 -4.47
N ILE A 114 8.84 2.72 -3.69
CA ILE A 114 10.23 2.86 -3.23
C ILE A 114 10.72 1.57 -2.56
N THR A 115 9.99 1.09 -1.56
CA THR A 115 10.40 -0.12 -0.81
C THR A 115 10.46 -1.37 -1.70
N ALA A 116 9.64 -1.46 -2.76
CA ALA A 116 9.73 -2.59 -3.69
C ALA A 116 11.03 -2.58 -4.51
N TYR A 117 11.58 -1.40 -4.80
CA TYR A 117 12.91 -1.27 -5.41
C TYR A 117 14.02 -1.63 -4.40
N GLU A 118 13.89 -1.16 -3.16
CA GLU A 118 14.86 -1.44 -2.08
C GLU A 118 14.89 -2.92 -1.69
N ASP A 119 13.74 -3.61 -1.72
CA ASP A 119 13.63 -5.06 -1.52
C ASP A 119 14.50 -5.84 -2.54
N LEU A 120 14.72 -5.26 -3.72
CA LEU A 120 15.59 -5.78 -4.78
C LEU A 120 17.00 -5.16 -4.79
N GLY A 121 17.37 -4.41 -3.76
CA GLY A 121 18.70 -3.82 -3.59
C GLY A 121 18.98 -2.58 -4.45
N MET A 122 17.94 -1.94 -5.00
CA MET A 122 18.07 -0.73 -5.81
C MET A 122 17.97 0.53 -4.94
N GLU A 123 18.55 1.63 -5.43
CA GLU A 123 18.57 2.94 -4.76
C GLU A 123 17.69 3.94 -5.50
N ILE A 124 16.69 4.52 -4.83
CA ILE A 124 15.90 5.62 -5.38
C ILE A 124 16.65 6.93 -5.17
N VAL A 125 17.20 7.50 -6.25
CA VAL A 125 18.04 8.71 -6.19
C VAL A 125 17.30 9.99 -6.57
N GLY A 126 16.05 9.85 -6.98
CA GLY A 126 15.16 10.98 -7.26
C GLY A 126 13.74 10.50 -7.45
N THR A 127 12.78 11.21 -6.90
CA THR A 127 11.36 10.92 -7.07
C THR A 127 10.57 12.21 -7.20
N GLY A 128 9.51 12.20 -8.00
CA GLY A 128 8.70 13.37 -8.27
C GLY A 128 7.30 13.02 -8.74
N TYR A 129 6.45 14.03 -8.73
CA TYR A 129 5.01 13.89 -8.94
C TYR A 129 4.51 14.84 -10.04
N GLU A 130 3.52 14.40 -10.81
CA GLU A 130 2.81 15.27 -11.76
C GLU A 130 1.84 16.22 -11.03
N PHE A 131 1.11 15.72 -10.02
CA PHE A 131 -0.01 16.45 -9.40
C PHE A 131 -0.22 16.15 -7.90
N ALA A 132 0.80 15.64 -7.21
CA ALA A 132 0.73 15.43 -5.77
C ALA A 132 0.62 16.75 -4.99
N HIS A 133 -0.02 16.70 -3.82
CA HIS A 133 -0.16 17.88 -2.95
C HIS A 133 0.88 17.85 -1.82
N SER A 134 0.97 18.92 -1.03
CA SER A 134 1.95 19.05 0.06
C SER A 134 1.91 17.89 1.08
N ASP A 135 0.72 17.34 1.32
CA ASP A 135 0.52 16.20 2.21
C ASP A 135 1.11 14.88 1.66
N ASP A 136 1.18 14.72 0.34
CA ASP A 136 1.90 13.62 -0.31
C ASP A 136 3.43 13.80 -0.23
N TYR A 137 3.94 15.04 -0.35
CA TYR A 137 5.38 15.33 -0.20
C TYR A 137 5.87 15.07 1.23
N GLN A 138 5.09 15.46 2.25
CA GLN A 138 5.38 15.14 3.65
C GLN A 138 5.52 13.63 3.87
N ARG A 139 4.64 12.83 3.26
CA ARG A 139 4.72 11.36 3.30
C ARG A 139 5.92 10.78 2.54
N THR A 140 6.49 11.53 1.60
CA THR A 140 7.64 11.09 0.79
C THR A 140 8.97 11.31 1.51
N GLY A 141 9.09 12.39 2.30
CA GLY A 141 10.33 12.70 3.03
C GLY A 141 10.66 11.75 4.18
N HIS A 142 9.74 10.85 4.55
CA HIS A 142 9.96 9.83 5.58
C HIS A 142 10.44 8.49 5.02
N THR A 143 10.67 8.40 3.71
CA THR A 143 11.14 7.18 3.01
C THR A 143 12.55 7.32 2.43
N SER A 144 13.33 8.30 2.89
CA SER A 144 14.73 8.54 2.49
C SER A 144 15.63 8.67 3.71
#